data_AF-A0A354HTW6-F1
#
_entry.id   AF-A0A354HTW6-F1
#
_cell.length_a   1.000
_cell.length_b   1.000
_cell.length_c   1.000
_cell.angle_alpha   90.00
_cell.angle_beta   90.00
_cell.angle_gamma   90.00
#
_symmetry.space_group_name_H-M   'P 1'
#
loop_
_entity.id
_entity.type
_entity.pdbx_description
1 polymer ?
#
loop_
_entity_poly.entity_id
_entity_poly.type
_entity_poly.pdbx_seq_one_letter_code
_entity_poly.pdbx_strand_id
1 'polypeptide(L)' 'MSIPQAEIYSGKLFFNSVLPLFKEIAMGTKLGKLFAGKRGVIQVSAFAGGEKWGTHFLLDQGQMTVKLGPHPDPTIDLEF' A
#
# COMPACT_ATOMS: atom_id res chain seq x y z
N MET A 1 -12.87 -9.35 -19.90
CA MET A 1 -14.02 -8.78 -19.17
C MET A 1 -13.66 -7.34 -18.83
N SER A 2 -14.44 -6.35 -19.26
CA SER A 2 -14.17 -4.94 -18.91
C SER A 2 -14.66 -4.67 -17.49
N ILE A 3 -13.76 -4.22 -16.61
CA ILE A 3 -14.13 -3.83 -15.24
C ILE A 3 -15.04 -2.60 -15.34
N PRO A 4 -16.20 -2.58 -14.67
CA PRO A 4 -17.07 -1.40 -14.64
C PRO A 4 -16.32 -0.15 -14.16
N GLN A 5 -16.57 0.99 -14.80
CA GLN A 5 -15.88 2.25 -14.50
C GLN A 5 -15.99 2.64 -13.01
N ALA A 6 -17.12 2.34 -12.37
CA ALA A 6 -17.33 2.58 -10.94
C ALA A 6 -16.36 1.75 -10.07
N GLU A 7 -16.10 0.50 -10.43
CA GLU A 7 -15.17 -0.37 -9.70
C GLU A 7 -13.72 0.09 -9.88
N ILE A 8 -13.36 0.58 -11.07
CA ILE A 8 -12.06 1.21 -11.33
C ILE A 8 -11.85 2.42 -10.40
N TYR A 9 -12.84 3.31 -10.32
CA TYR A 9 -12.75 4.49 -9.45
C TYR A 9 -12.67 4.11 -7.97
N SER A 10 -13.49 3.17 -7.53
CA SER A 10 -13.45 2.66 -6.15
C SER A 10 -12.10 2.04 -5.82
N GLY A 11 -11.54 1.22 -6.71
CA GLY A 11 -10.22 0.63 -6.53
C GLY A 11 -9.13 1.69 -6.44
N LYS A 12 -9.09 2.64 -7.38
CA LYS A 12 -8.11 3.75 -7.35
C LYS A 12 -8.24 4.61 -6.09
N LEU A 13 -9.46 4.89 -5.64
CA LEU A 13 -9.70 5.66 -4.41
C LEU A 13 -9.22 4.88 -3.18
N PHE A 14 -9.44 3.57 -3.14
CA PHE A 14 -8.94 2.72 -2.08
C PHE A 14 -7.40 2.72 -2.03
N PHE A 15 -6.74 2.46 -3.17
CA PHE A 15 -5.27 2.45 -3.25
C PHE A 15 -4.66 3.82 -2.95
N ASN A 16 -5.23 4.90 -3.48
CA ASN A 16 -4.61 6.22 -3.44
C ASN A 16 -5.01 7.06 -2.22
N SER A 17 -6.08 6.69 -1.51
CA SER A 17 -6.57 7.47 -0.37
C SER A 17 -6.69 6.63 0.90
N VAL A 18 -7.32 5.45 0.84
CA VAL A 18 -7.55 4.65 2.04
C VAL A 18 -6.26 3.98 2.53
N LEU A 19 -5.50 3.33 1.65
CA LEU A 19 -4.26 2.68 2.05
C LEU A 19 -3.22 3.67 2.63
N PRO A 20 -3.02 4.87 2.09
CA PRO A 20 -2.12 5.84 2.72
C PRO A 20 -2.51 6.22 4.16
N LEU A 21 -3.80 6.23 4.51
CA LEU A 21 -4.25 6.49 5.89
C LEU A 21 -3.78 5.42 6.87
N PHE A 22 -3.48 4.20 6.40
CA PHE A 22 -2.90 3.15 7.24
C PHE A 22 -1.62 3.62 7.93
N LYS A 23 -0.77 4.39 7.24
CA LYS A 23 0.44 4.96 7.85
C LYS A 23 0.09 5.80 9.07
N GLU A 24 -0.88 6.70 8.95
CA GLU A 24 -1.25 7.60 10.05
C GLU A 24 -1.79 6.82 11.25
N ILE A 25 -2.56 5.76 11.02
CA ILE A 25 -3.05 4.87 12.08
C ILE A 25 -1.89 4.06 12.70
N ALA A 26 -1.04 3.47 11.87
CA ALA A 26 0.08 2.65 12.32
C ALA A 26 1.07 3.48 13.15
N MET A 27 1.40 4.69 12.71
CA MET A 27 2.36 5.57 13.35
C MET A 27 1.78 6.40 14.50
N GLY A 28 0.50 6.76 14.43
CA GLY A 28 -0.19 7.55 15.46
C GLY A 28 -0.67 6.75 16.67
N THR A 29 -0.61 5.41 16.60
CA THR A 29 -1.02 4.52 17.70
C THR A 29 0.17 3.79 18.33
N LYS A 30 -0.11 2.96 19.36
CA LYS A 30 0.90 2.11 20.00
C LYS A 30 1.51 1.07 19.04
N LEU A 31 0.88 0.82 17.89
CA LEU A 31 1.36 -0.11 16.86
C LEU A 31 2.67 0.35 16.22
N GLY A 32 2.98 1.65 16.22
CA GLY A 32 4.24 2.19 15.68
C GLY A 32 5.48 1.51 16.27
N LYS A 33 5.39 1.09 17.55
CA LYS A 33 6.46 0.36 18.24
C LYS A 33 6.80 -0.99 17.59
N LEU A 34 5.84 -1.63 16.90
CA LEU A 34 6.05 -2.91 16.21
C LEU A 34 6.95 -2.77 14.98
N PHE A 35 7.10 -1.55 14.47
CA PHE A 35 7.92 -1.23 13.31
C PHE A 35 9.31 -0.70 13.69
N ALA A 36 9.58 -0.43 14.97
CA ALA A 36 10.85 0.12 15.45
C ALA A 36 12.04 -0.76 15.01
N GLY A 37 13.06 -0.12 14.40
CA GLY A 37 14.26 -0.79 13.91
C GLY A 37 14.07 -1.66 12.66
N LYS A 38 12.83 -1.82 12.17
CA LYS A 38 12.55 -2.62 10.96
C LYS A 38 12.83 -1.82 9.70
N ARG A 39 13.18 -2.56 8.64
CA ARG A 39 13.38 -2.07 7.28
C ARG A 39 12.68 -2.99 6.29
N GLY A 40 12.13 -2.44 5.23
CA GLY A 40 11.53 -3.21 4.15
C GLY A 40 10.46 -2.44 3.39
N VAL A 41 9.98 -3.06 2.32
CA VAL A 41 8.91 -2.53 1.48
C VAL A 41 7.70 -3.46 1.59
N ILE A 42 6.60 -2.95 2.13
CA ILE A 42 5.33 -3.68 2.20
C ILE A 42 4.45 -3.15 1.08
N GLN A 43 3.97 -4.03 0.21
CA GLN A 43 3.06 -3.68 -0.87
C GLN A 43 1.69 -4.29 -0.66
N VAL A 44 0.66 -3.53 -1.00
CA VAL A 44 -0.67 -4.06 -1.27
C VAL A 44 -0.94 -3.79 -2.73
N SER A 45 -1.34 -4.81 -3.47
CA SER A 45 -1.53 -4.72 -4.91
C SER A 45 -2.71 -5.55 -5.40
N ALA A 46 -3.18 -5.25 -6.60
CA ALA A 46 -4.20 -6.02 -7.30
C ALA A 46 -4.05 -5.89 -8.81
N PHE A 47 -4.45 -6.92 -9.55
CA PHE A 47 -4.50 -6.85 -11.01
C PHE A 47 -5.88 -6.35 -11.48
N ALA A 48 -5.89 -5.24 -12.21
CA ALA A 48 -7.10 -4.66 -12.77
C ALA A 48 -6.89 -4.34 -14.26
N GLY A 49 -7.65 -4.99 -15.15
CA GLY A 49 -7.63 -4.67 -16.58
C GLY A 49 -6.28 -4.93 -17.27
N GLY A 50 -5.46 -5.84 -16.73
CA GLY A 50 -4.12 -6.16 -17.25
C GLY A 50 -2.99 -5.28 -16.70
N GLU A 51 -3.32 -4.30 -15.85
CA GLU A 51 -2.34 -3.49 -15.13
C GLU A 51 -2.31 -3.89 -13.65
N LYS A 52 -1.12 -3.86 -13.04
CA LYS A 52 -0.97 -4.02 -11.59
C LYS A 52 -1.12 -2.66 -10.92
N TRP A 53 -2.13 -2.53 -10.09
CA TRP A 53 -2.28 -1.38 -9.20
C TRP A 53 -1.69 -1.71 -7.85
N GLY A 54 -1.21 -0.70 -7.15
CA GLY A 54 -0.68 -0.91 -5.81
C GLY A 54 -0.38 0.37 -5.08
N THR A 55 -0.14 0.20 -3.79
CA THR A 55 0.41 1.20 -2.88
C THR A 55 1.43 0.49 -2.02
N HIS A 56 2.59 1.12 -1.84
CA HIS A 56 3.67 0.53 -1.06
C HIS A 56 4.13 1.44 0.08
N PHE A 57 4.49 0.79 1.18
CA PHE A 57 4.97 1.38 2.41
C PHE A 57 6.45 1.07 2.55
N LEU A 58 7.26 2.13 2.52
CA LEU A 58 8.68 2.08 2.76
C LEU A 58 8.92 2.23 4.25
N LEU A 59 9.44 1.18 4.88
CA LEU A 59 9.90 1.20 6.26
C LEU A 59 11.42 1.36 6.28
N ASP A 60 11.90 2.40 6.97
CA ASP A 60 13.30 2.55 7.31
C ASP A 60 13.46 2.93 8.77
N GLN A 61 14.09 2.06 9.55
CA GLN A 61 14.32 2.24 11.00
C GLN A 61 13.04 2.60 11.78
N GLY A 62 11.90 2.04 11.37
CA GLY A 62 10.59 2.31 11.96
C GLY A 62 9.92 3.61 11.53
N GLN A 63 10.52 4.39 10.63
CA GLN A 63 9.82 5.44 9.92
C GLN A 63 9.12 4.86 8.69
N MET A 64 7.85 5.20 8.50
CA MET A 64 7.04 4.73 7.39
C MET A 64 6.74 5.86 6.41
N THR A 65 7.05 5.63 5.14
CA THR A 65 6.67 6.51 4.01
C THR A 65 5.74 5.75 3.07
N VAL A 66 4.70 6.42 2.57
CA VAL A 66 3.79 5.83 1.59
C VAL A 66 4.15 6.34 0.19
N LYS A 67 4.08 5.45 -0.79
CA LYS A 67 4.20 5.76 -2.21
C LYS A 67 3.06 5.08 -2.97
N LEU A 68 2.50 5.81 -3.93
CA LEU A 68 1.45 5.30 -4.81
C LEU A 68 2.08 4.52 -5.97
N GLY A 69 1.35 3.55 -6.48
CA GLY A 69 1.81 2.63 -7.51
C GLY A 69 2.55 1.41 -6.97
N PRO A 70 2.73 0.37 -7.80
CA PRO A 70 3.50 -0.80 -7.42
C PRO A 70 5.00 -0.49 -7.37
N HIS A 71 5.68 -1.09 -6.40
CA HIS A 71 7.13 -1.21 -6.30
C HIS A 71 7.60 -2.43 -7.12
N PRO A 72 8.73 -2.33 -7.85
CA PRO A 72 9.23 -3.43 -8.68
C PRO A 72 9.75 -4.63 -7.88
N ASP A 73 10.23 -4.40 -6.65
CA ASP A 73 10.81 -5.44 -5.79
C ASP A 73 10.40 -5.22 -4.32
N PRO A 74 9.14 -5.52 -3.94
CA PRO A 74 8.69 -5.39 -2.57
C PRO A 74 9.24 -6.52 -1.69
N THR A 75 9.56 -6.22 -0.43
CA THR A 75 9.96 -7.25 0.54
C THR A 75 8.81 -8.23 0.81
N ILE A 76 7.59 -7.71 0.88
CA ILE A 76 6.35 -8.48 1.02
C ILE A 76 5.29 -7.83 0.12
N ASP A 77 4.57 -8.66 -0.65
CA ASP A 77 3.44 -8.22 -1.47
C ASP A 77 2.17 -8.95 -1.05
N LEU A 78 1.15 -8.20 -0.68
CA LEU A 78 -0.21 -8.66 -0.44
C LEU A 78 -1.02 -8.38 -1.70
N GLU A 79 -0.97 -9.33 -2.64
CA GLU A 79 -1.67 -9.27 -3.93
C GLU A 79 -3.04 -9.96 -3.83
N PHE A 80 -4.08 -9.31 -4.36
CA PHE A 80 -5.46 -9.80 -4.41
C PHE A 80 -6.04 -9.78 -5.83
#